data_AF-J2ZRB1-F1
#
_entry.id   AF-J2ZRB1-F1
#
_cell.length_a   1.000
_cell.length_b   1.000
_cell.length_c   1.000
_cell.angle_alpha   90.00
_cell.angle_beta   90.00
_cell.angle_gamma   90.00
#
_symmetry.space_group_name_H-M   'P 1'
#
loop_
_entity.id
_entity.type
_entity.pdbx_description
1 polymer ?
#
loop_
_entity_poly.entity_id
_entity_poly.type
_entity_poly.pdbx_seq_one_letter_code
_entity_poly.pdbx_strand_id
1 'polypeptide(L)'
;MNTHNVLIICYIFPPIGGGGVPRPLKMAKYLGEFGWNVHVLTVDPAYHATLDPSLLAQLPSDVTIHRAKEWQLLPNRGGQAASASA
;
A
#
# COMPACT_ATOMS: atom_id res chain seq x y z
N MET A 1 4.02 -25.42 -5.02
CA MET A 1 4.62 -24.11 -5.32
C MET A 1 3.65 -23.37 -6.22
N ASN A 2 3.23 -22.16 -5.84
CA ASN A 2 2.33 -21.35 -6.67
C ASN A 2 3.08 -20.99 -7.96
N THR A 3 2.55 -21.38 -9.12
CA THR A 3 3.24 -21.24 -10.41
C THR A 3 2.95 -19.91 -11.10
N HIS A 4 2.05 -19.10 -10.54
CA HIS A 4 1.59 -17.85 -11.13
C HIS A 4 1.97 -16.66 -10.25
N ASN A 5 2.65 -15.70 -10.85
CA ASN A 5 3.08 -14.46 -10.20
C ASN A 5 2.30 -13.29 -10.78
N VAL A 6 1.91 -12.34 -9.92
CA VAL A 6 1.26 -11.10 -10.33
C VAL A 6 1.86 -9.91 -9.59
N LEU A 7 2.09 -8.82 -10.32
CA LEU A 7 2.45 -7.53 -9.75
C LEU A 7 1.30 -6.55 -9.95
N ILE A 8 0.71 -6.10 -8.85
CA ILE A 8 -0.31 -5.06 -8.82
C ILE A 8 0.38 -3.72 -8.58
N ILE A 9 0.32 -2.82 -9.54
CA ILE A 9 0.86 -1.46 -9.40
C ILE A 9 -0.30 -0.52 -9.12
N CYS A 10 -0.32 0.09 -7.94
CA CYS A 10 -1.39 1.01 -7.55
C CYS A 10 -0.87 2.12 -6.63
N TYR A 11 -1.36 3.33 -6.84
CA TYR A 11 -0.90 4.47 -6.06
C TYR A 11 -1.40 4.44 -4.61
N ILE A 12 -2.62 3.93 -4.40
CA ILE A 12 -3.27 3.90 -3.09
C ILE A 12 -3.55 2.46 -2.67
N PHE A 13 -3.00 2.09 -1.52
CA PHE A 13 -3.10 0.75 -0.97
C PHE A 13 -2.98 0.79 0.56
N PRO A 14 -3.63 -0.13 1.32
CA PRO A 14 -3.56 -0.14 2.78
C PRO A 14 -2.13 -0.06 3.28
N PRO A 15 -1.79 0.78 4.28
CA PRO A 15 -2.72 1.35 5.24
C PRO A 15 -3.42 2.63 4.77
N ILE A 16 -3.14 3.14 3.55
CA ILE A 16 -3.91 4.27 3.01
C ILE A 16 -5.39 3.88 2.96
N GLY A 17 -6.26 4.73 3.49
CA GLY A 17 -7.71 4.61 3.40
C GLY A 17 -8.31 5.43 2.26
N GLY A 18 -9.61 5.28 2.02
CA GLY A 18 -10.36 6.07 1.03
C GLY A 18 -10.88 5.27 -0.16
N GLY A 19 -11.70 5.92 -0.99
CA GLY A 19 -12.55 5.25 -1.99
C GLY A 19 -11.83 4.46 -3.09
N GLY A 20 -10.56 4.74 -3.36
CA GLY A 20 -9.81 4.00 -4.37
C GLY A 20 -9.01 2.79 -3.86
N VAL A 21 -9.01 2.56 -2.55
CA VAL A 21 -8.34 1.42 -1.88
C VAL A 21 -9.10 0.09 -2.01
N PRO A 22 -10.44 0.03 -1.95
CA PRO A 22 -11.17 -1.24 -1.96
C PRO A 22 -10.89 -2.12 -3.18
N ARG A 23 -10.75 -1.53 -4.38
CA ARG A 23 -10.50 -2.31 -5.61
C ARG A 23 -9.16 -3.05 -5.58
N PRO A 24 -8.00 -2.39 -5.44
CA PRO A 24 -6.73 -3.10 -5.40
C PRO A 24 -6.63 -4.02 -4.18
N LEU A 25 -7.20 -3.64 -3.01
CA LEU A 25 -7.23 -4.50 -1.82
C LEU A 25 -7.97 -5.82 -2.08
N LYS A 26 -9.18 -5.77 -2.63
CA LYS A 26 -9.93 -6.99 -2.93
C LYS A 26 -9.26 -7.83 -4.02
N MET A 27 -8.65 -7.19 -5.02
CA MET A 27 -7.91 -7.91 -6.05
C MET A 27 -6.72 -8.68 -5.47
N ALA A 28 -5.91 -8.03 -4.62
CA ALA A 28 -4.79 -8.68 -3.95
C ALA A 28 -5.25 -9.81 -3.01
N LYS A 29 -6.31 -9.57 -2.22
CA LYS A 29 -6.91 -10.55 -1.32
C LYS A 29 -7.33 -11.82 -2.08
N TYR A 30 -8.19 -11.68 -3.08
CA TYR A 30 -8.76 -12.84 -3.75
C TYR A 30 -7.74 -13.57 -4.60
N LEU A 31 -6.82 -12.88 -5.27
CA LEU A 31 -5.73 -13.55 -6.01
C LEU A 31 -4.84 -14.38 -5.07
N GLY A 32 -4.50 -13.86 -3.89
CA GLY A 32 -3.78 -14.62 -2.86
C GLY A 32 -4.56 -15.86 -2.41
N GLU A 33 -5.86 -15.70 -2.10
CA GLU A 33 -6.75 -16.83 -1.74
C GLU A 33 -6.87 -17.90 -2.84
N PHE A 34 -6.72 -17.52 -4.12
CA PHE A 34 -6.71 -18.44 -5.26
C PHE A 34 -5.32 -18.99 -5.62
N GLY A 35 -4.33 -18.83 -4.75
CA GLY A 35 -3.00 -19.42 -4.92
C GLY A 35 -2.11 -18.70 -5.94
N TRP A 36 -2.29 -17.40 -6.11
CA TRP A 36 -1.30 -16.57 -6.81
C TRP A 36 -0.24 -16.06 -5.84
N ASN A 37 1.01 -15.98 -6.30
CA ASN A 37 2.02 -15.23 -5.57
C ASN A 37 1.87 -13.73 -5.90
N VAL A 38 1.23 -13.01 -4.98
CA VAL A 38 0.82 -11.61 -5.19
C VAL A 38 1.88 -10.65 -4.64
N HIS A 39 2.35 -9.78 -5.52
CA HIS A 39 3.15 -8.61 -5.16
C HIS A 39 2.37 -7.33 -5.42
N VAL A 40 2.46 -6.37 -4.51
CA VAL A 40 1.85 -5.05 -4.67
C VAL A 40 2.95 -4.00 -4.64
N LEU A 41 3.07 -3.18 -5.68
CA LEU A 41 3.91 -1.99 -5.66
C LEU A 41 3.03 -0.76 -5.47
N THR A 42 3.33 0.00 -4.41
CA THR A 42 2.54 1.16 -4.02
C THR A 42 3.42 2.23 -3.37
N VAL A 43 2.86 3.41 -3.13
CA VAL A 43 3.58 4.52 -2.50
C VAL A 43 3.69 4.34 -0.99
N ASP A 44 4.74 4.93 -0.40
CA ASP A 44 4.86 5.13 1.03
C ASP A 44 3.67 5.94 1.57
N PRO A 45 2.97 5.48 2.63
CA PRO A 45 1.81 6.17 3.18
C PRO A 45 2.09 7.52 3.86
N ALA A 46 3.36 7.96 3.98
CA ALA A 46 3.79 9.12 4.79
C ALA A 46 3.00 10.43 4.62
N TYR A 47 2.45 10.71 3.43
CA TYR A 47 1.77 11.98 3.13
C TYR A 47 0.24 11.87 3.01
N HIS A 48 -0.35 10.70 3.31
CA HIS A 48 -1.77 10.47 3.10
C HIS A 48 -2.62 10.79 4.34
N ALA A 49 -3.67 11.58 4.14
CA ALA A 49 -4.52 12.12 5.21
C ALA A 49 -5.36 11.08 5.97
N THR A 50 -5.50 9.85 5.46
CA THR A 50 -6.32 8.82 6.10
C THR A 50 -5.55 7.50 6.09
N LEU A 51 -5.15 7.05 7.27
CA LEU A 51 -4.50 5.76 7.48
C LEU A 51 -5.41 4.86 8.30
N ASP A 52 -5.64 3.66 7.80
CA ASP A 52 -6.37 2.58 8.46
C ASP A 52 -5.56 1.28 8.36
N PRO A 53 -4.72 0.99 9.36
CA PRO A 53 -3.94 -0.25 9.42
C PRO A 53 -4.80 -1.51 9.47
N SER A 54 -6.07 -1.43 9.88
CA SER A 54 -6.95 -2.60 9.97
C SER A 54 -7.23 -3.22 8.60
N LEU A 55 -7.11 -2.43 7.52
CA LEU A 55 -7.26 -2.91 6.14
C LEU A 55 -6.18 -3.93 5.75
N LEU A 56 -5.00 -3.88 6.37
CA LEU A 56 -3.93 -4.87 6.13
C LEU A 56 -4.32 -6.26 6.63
N ALA A 57 -5.14 -6.35 7.68
CA ALA A 57 -5.61 -7.62 8.22
C ALA A 57 -6.57 -8.37 7.26
N GLN A 58 -7.03 -7.71 6.19
CA GLN A 58 -7.84 -8.37 5.16
C GLN A 58 -7.01 -9.14 4.14
N LEU A 59 -5.69 -8.93 4.10
CA LEU A 59 -4.80 -9.58 3.15
C LEU A 59 -4.32 -10.94 3.68
N PRO A 60 -4.24 -11.96 2.80
CA PRO A 60 -3.50 -13.17 3.07
C PRO A 60 -2.03 -12.87 3.43
N SER A 61 -1.42 -13.71 4.27
CA SER A 61 -0.05 -13.50 4.77
C SER A 61 1.04 -13.65 3.70
N ASP A 62 0.71 -14.24 2.56
CA ASP A 62 1.61 -14.43 1.40
C ASP A 62 1.59 -13.24 0.43
N VAL A 63 0.71 -12.25 0.61
CA VAL A 63 0.73 -11.01 -0.18
C VAL A 63 1.91 -10.14 0.25
N THR A 64 2.84 -9.90 -0.68
CA THR A 64 4.01 -9.04 -0.43
C THR A 64 3.76 -7.61 -0.90
N ILE A 65 3.94 -6.63 -0.01
CA ILE A 65 3.76 -5.20 -0.32
C ILE A 65 5.12 -4.51 -0.40
N HIS A 66 5.40 -3.90 -1.54
CA HIS A 66 6.57 -3.09 -1.83
C HIS A 66 6.20 -1.60 -1.79
N ARG A 67 6.94 -0.81 -1.01
CA ARG A 67 6.73 0.63 -0.86
C ARG A 67 7.81 1.42 -1.59
N ALA A 68 7.39 2.27 -2.51
CA ALA A 68 8.25 3.24 -3.17
C ALA A 68 8.09 4.63 -2.56
N LYS A 69 9.18 5.38 -2.48
CA LYS A 69 9.14 6.79 -2.11
C LYS A 69 8.40 7.57 -3.19
N GLU A 70 7.54 8.50 -2.78
CA GLU A 70 6.91 9.43 -3.70
C GLU A 70 7.96 10.34 -4.34
N TRP A 71 7.80 10.61 -5.64
CA TRP A 71 8.66 11.58 -6.30
C TRP A 71 8.22 12.98 -5.87
N GLN A 72 9.11 13.69 -5.17
CA GLN A 72 8.84 15.05 -4.71
C GLN A 72 8.87 16.03 -5.88
N LEU A 73 7.71 16.23 -6.53
CA LEU A 73 7.56 17.12 -7.68
C LEU A 73 7.67 18.61 -7.32
N LEU A 74 7.29 18.96 -6.09
CA LEU A 74 7.37 20.33 -5.58
C LEU A 74 8.35 20.37 -4.40
N PRO A 75 9.26 21.36 -4.33
CA PRO A 75 10.08 21.55 -3.15
C PRO A 75 9.18 21.71 -1.93
N ASN A 76 9.59 21.11 -0.80
CA ASN A 76 8.90 21.19 0.47
C ASN A 76 8.56 22.66 0.80
N ARG A 77 7.32 23.07 0.56
CA ARG A 77 6.81 24.32 1.11
C ARG A 77 6.55 24.02 2.57
N GLY A 78 7.56 24.28 3.40
CA GLY A 78 7.61 23.88 4.80
C GLY A 78 6.28 24.01 5.52
N GLY A 79 5.62 22.86 5.75
CA GLY A 79 4.80 22.63 6.92
C GLY A 79 5.64 21.79 7.86
N GLN A 80 6.09 22.37 8.98
CA GLN A 80 6.75 21.64 10.05
C GLN A 80 5.84 20.49 10.50
N ALA A 81 6.26 19.24 10.31
CA ALA A 81 5.90 18.18 11.22
C ALA A 81 7.03 18.14 12.27
N ALA A 82 6.63 18.38 13.51
CA ALA A 82 7.48 18.59 14.67
C ALA A 82 8.65 17.60 14.75
N SER A 83 9.81 18.15 15.11
CA SER A 83 10.95 17.44 15.65
C SER A 83 10.51 16.44 16.73
N ALA A 84 10.70 15.15 16.49
CA ALA A 84 10.72 14.17 17.56
C ALA A 84 12.09 14.22 18.23
N SER A 85 12.17 15.02 19.30
CA SER A 85 13.21 14.99 20.31
C SER A 85 12.73 14.15 21.49
N ALA A 86 13.33 12.98 21.71
CA ALA A 86 13.62 12.31 22.99
C ALA A 86 14.11 10.88 22.73
#